data_AF-A0A016TM42-F1
#
_entry.id   AF-A0A016TM42-F1
#
_cell.length_a   1.000
_cell.length_b   1.000
_cell.length_c   1.000
_cell.angle_alpha   90.00
_cell.angle_beta   90.00
_cell.angle_gamma   90.00
#
_symmetry.space_group_name_H-M   'P 1'
#
loop_
_entity.id
_entity.type
_entity.pdbx_description
1 polymer ?
#
loop_
_entity_poly.entity_id
_entity_poly.type
_entity_poly.pdbx_seq_one_letter_code
_entity_poly.pdbx_strand_id
1 'polypeptide(L)'
;MNVDGWERMGSPKFKDTSLVVKDANGNQMKVYSELTCKFRLKGVIGEGKCYVIPHKSLVGLDGIQQNDEMAYHLDRMVAHISTKGDENLIVELKQKFESVFQDGPGTCTKEKAALKLLQGAKPVYRMKRLLAHASLEVVEKKIERLVDVGVIEPSTQSEWSAPIVCVRKVNGEMRVCADFSTGLGGSTHGNFHVSDFHAFGNSSTGRRVHVQQEHRKCRVFSLVTIIALC
;
A
#
# COMPACT_ATOMS: atom_id res chain seq x y z
N MET A 1 -20.37 -6.54 -18.32
CA MET A 1 -21.72 -6.81 -17.80
C MET A 1 -21.71 -8.07 -16.95
N ASN A 2 -22.40 -8.10 -15.82
CA ASN A 2 -22.50 -9.29 -14.97
C ASN A 2 -23.59 -10.26 -15.47
N VAL A 3 -23.60 -11.48 -14.93
CA VAL A 3 -24.59 -12.52 -15.30
C VAL A 3 -26.02 -12.06 -15.03
N ASP A 4 -26.29 -11.49 -13.86
CA ASP A 4 -27.64 -11.00 -13.52
C ASP A 4 -28.15 -9.92 -14.49
N GLY A 5 -27.26 -9.02 -14.92
CA GLY A 5 -27.58 -7.99 -15.90
C GLY A 5 -27.87 -8.56 -17.28
N TRP A 6 -27.15 -9.61 -17.66
CA TRP A 6 -27.38 -10.33 -18.91
C TRP A 6 -28.72 -11.10 -18.91
N GLU A 7 -29.06 -11.77 -17.81
CA GLU A 7 -30.34 -12.47 -17.66
C GLU A 7 -31.53 -11.50 -17.75
N ARG A 8 -31.42 -10.33 -17.14
CA ARG A 8 -32.45 -9.26 -17.24
C ARG A 8 -32.67 -8.74 -18.67
N MET A 9 -31.69 -8.89 -19.55
CA MET A 9 -31.83 -8.52 -20.97
C MET A 9 -32.44 -9.65 -21.83
N GLY A 10 -32.96 -10.71 -21.20
CA GLY A 10 -33.57 -11.84 -21.92
C GLY A 10 -32.54 -12.82 -22.47
N SER A 11 -31.35 -12.87 -21.86
CA SER A 11 -30.32 -13.86 -22.15
C SER A 11 -29.94 -13.95 -23.64
N PRO A 12 -29.54 -12.84 -24.28
CA PRO A 12 -29.21 -12.83 -25.71
C PRO A 12 -28.08 -13.82 -26.04
N LYS A 13 -28.19 -14.47 -27.20
CA LYS A 13 -27.25 -15.51 -27.65
C LYS A 13 -25.80 -15.01 -27.71
N PHE A 14 -24.91 -15.84 -27.23
CA PHE A 14 -23.48 -15.57 -27.08
C PHE A 14 -22.70 -15.69 -28.38
N LYS A 15 -21.58 -14.97 -28.47
CA LYS A 15 -20.41 -15.39 -29.26
C LYS A 15 -19.30 -15.83 -28.31
N ASP A 16 -18.69 -16.97 -28.59
CA ASP A 16 -17.49 -17.40 -27.89
C ASP A 16 -16.38 -16.37 -28.11
N THR A 17 -15.65 -16.04 -27.04
CA THR A 17 -14.57 -15.05 -27.07
C THR A 17 -13.28 -15.67 -26.59
N SER A 18 -12.18 -15.40 -27.29
CA SER A 18 -10.82 -15.78 -26.89
C SER A 18 -10.16 -14.74 -26.00
N LEU A 19 -10.92 -13.71 -25.56
CA LEU A 19 -10.38 -12.60 -24.79
C LEU A 19 -9.98 -13.05 -23.38
N VAL A 20 -8.68 -12.99 -23.08
CA VAL A 20 -8.15 -13.18 -21.74
C VAL A 20 -8.00 -11.81 -21.07
N VAL A 21 -8.85 -11.54 -20.09
CA VAL A 21 -8.77 -10.31 -19.29
C VAL A 21 -8.01 -10.59 -18.00
N LYS A 22 -7.15 -9.67 -17.57
CA LYS A 22 -6.44 -9.74 -16.29
C LYS A 22 -6.90 -8.65 -15.34
N ASP A 23 -6.92 -8.94 -14.04
CA ASP A 23 -7.11 -7.92 -13.00
C ASP A 23 -5.80 -7.12 -12.77
N ALA A 24 -5.87 -6.11 -11.89
CA ALA A 24 -4.71 -5.29 -11.54
C ALA A 24 -3.58 -6.06 -10.84
N ASN A 25 -3.85 -7.27 -10.33
CA ASN A 25 -2.88 -8.16 -9.71
C ASN A 25 -2.29 -9.17 -10.73
N GLY A 26 -2.71 -9.10 -12.00
CA GLY A 26 -2.29 -10.01 -13.05
C GLY A 26 -3.03 -11.35 -13.08
N ASN A 27 -4.03 -11.57 -12.22
CA ASN A 27 -4.83 -12.79 -12.22
C ASN A 27 -5.78 -12.79 -13.43
N GLN A 28 -5.95 -13.94 -14.06
CA GLN A 28 -6.91 -14.08 -15.16
C GLN A 28 -8.34 -14.04 -14.65
N MET A 29 -9.16 -13.21 -15.29
CA MET A 29 -10.59 -13.13 -15.04
C MET A 29 -11.34 -13.98 -16.05
N LYS A 30 -12.32 -14.74 -15.55
CA LYS A 30 -13.19 -15.57 -16.39
C LYS A 30 -14.16 -14.68 -17.17
N VAL A 31 -14.14 -14.80 -18.49
CA VAL A 31 -15.11 -14.19 -19.40
C VAL A 31 -15.95 -15.29 -20.02
N TYR A 32 -17.28 -15.17 -19.91
CA TYR A 32 -18.21 -16.18 -20.41
C TYR A 32 -18.52 -15.98 -21.88
N SER A 33 -18.69 -14.73 -22.33
CA SER A 33 -19.04 -14.43 -23.71
C SER A 33 -18.83 -12.97 -24.06
N GLU A 34 -18.90 -12.67 -25.35
CA GLU A 34 -19.07 -11.31 -25.88
C GLU A 34 -20.41 -11.13 -26.59
N LEU A 35 -20.96 -9.92 -26.49
CA LEU A 35 -22.11 -9.46 -27.29
C LEU A 35 -21.94 -7.99 -27.65
N THR A 36 -22.57 -7.55 -28.73
CA THR A 36 -22.68 -6.12 -29.05
C THR A 36 -23.93 -5.58 -28.39
N CYS A 37 -23.78 -4.54 -27.57
CA CYS A 37 -24.91 -3.94 -26.86
C CYS A 37 -24.97 -2.42 -27.09
N LYS A 38 -26.19 -1.91 -27.26
CA LYS A 38 -26.46 -0.47 -27.22
C LYS A 38 -26.61 -0.06 -25.77
N PHE A 39 -25.89 0.96 -25.35
CA PHE A 39 -25.89 1.46 -23.99
C PHE A 39 -26.17 2.95 -23.97
N ARG A 40 -26.62 3.45 -22.82
CA ARG A 40 -26.84 4.88 -22.60
C ARG A 40 -25.98 5.33 -21.42
N LEU A 41 -25.06 6.26 -21.66
CA LEU A 41 -24.20 6.87 -20.64
C LEU A 41 -24.45 8.38 -20.62
N LYS A 42 -24.92 8.89 -19.48
CA LYS A 42 -25.27 10.32 -19.30
C LYS A 42 -26.09 10.92 -20.46
N GLY A 43 -27.09 10.17 -20.94
CA GLY A 43 -27.98 10.61 -22.03
C GLY A 43 -27.44 10.37 -23.44
N VAL A 44 -26.14 10.12 -23.61
CA VAL A 44 -25.55 9.73 -24.91
C VAL A 44 -25.77 8.24 -25.14
N ILE A 45 -26.25 7.89 -26.34
CA ILE A 45 -26.43 6.50 -26.77
C ILE A 45 -25.18 6.07 -27.53
N GLY A 46 -24.54 5.01 -27.06
CA GLY A 46 -23.39 4.38 -27.69
C GLY A 46 -23.67 2.92 -28.05
N GLU A 47 -22.80 2.34 -28.86
CA GLU A 47 -22.81 0.92 -29.21
C GLU A 47 -21.40 0.36 -29.05
N GLY A 48 -21.28 -0.80 -28.41
CA GLY A 48 -19.97 -1.37 -28.13
C GLY A 48 -20.02 -2.83 -27.73
N LYS A 49 -18.85 -3.42 -27.56
CA LYS A 49 -18.72 -4.81 -27.11
C LYS A 49 -18.88 -4.88 -25.60
N CYS A 50 -19.74 -5.78 -25.17
CA CYS A 50 -20.09 -6.00 -23.78
C CYS A 50 -19.74 -7.45 -23.43
N TYR A 51 -18.89 -7.62 -22.43
CA TYR A 51 -18.43 -8.95 -21.99
C TYR A 51 -19.25 -9.42 -20.79
N VAL A 52 -19.68 -10.67 -20.81
CA VAL A 52 -20.40 -11.30 -19.67
C VAL A 52 -19.38 -11.92 -18.73
N ILE A 53 -19.38 -11.47 -17.48
CA ILE A 53 -18.43 -11.90 -16.44
C ILE A 53 -19.17 -12.22 -15.13
N PRO A 54 -18.62 -13.07 -14.24
CA PRO A 54 -19.37 -13.61 -13.11
C PRO A 54 -19.78 -12.60 -12.04
N HIS A 55 -19.00 -11.53 -11.82
CA HIS A 55 -19.16 -10.72 -10.61
C HIS A 55 -19.63 -9.28 -10.88
N LYS A 56 -18.76 -8.44 -11.47
CA LYS A 56 -19.03 -7.00 -11.61
C LYS A 56 -19.34 -6.64 -13.04
N SER A 57 -20.26 -5.70 -13.27
CA SER A 57 -20.41 -5.12 -14.60
C SER A 57 -19.23 -4.20 -14.90
N LEU A 58 -18.38 -4.62 -15.83
CA LEU A 58 -17.35 -3.76 -16.41
C LEU A 58 -17.90 -3.04 -17.65
N VAL A 59 -17.52 -1.77 -17.77
CA VAL A 59 -17.67 -0.96 -18.98
C VAL A 59 -16.27 -0.72 -19.51
N GLY A 60 -16.05 -1.04 -20.78
CA GLY A 60 -14.76 -0.85 -21.42
C GLY A 60 -14.48 0.63 -21.69
N LEU A 61 -13.20 0.95 -21.88
CA LEU A 61 -12.74 2.29 -22.25
C LEU A 61 -13.35 2.74 -23.59
N ASP A 62 -13.52 1.81 -24.51
CA ASP A 62 -14.19 1.98 -25.80
C ASP A 62 -15.64 2.49 -25.65
N GLY A 63 -16.35 2.07 -24.61
CA GLY A 63 -17.69 2.57 -24.32
C GLY A 63 -17.68 3.94 -23.66
N ILE A 64 -16.73 4.20 -22.77
CA ILE A 64 -16.58 5.48 -22.06
C ILE A 64 -16.16 6.60 -23.02
N GLN A 65 -15.26 6.30 -23.96
CA GLN A 65 -14.74 7.24 -24.95
C GLN A 65 -15.80 7.73 -25.96
N GLN A 66 -16.95 7.05 -26.07
CA GLN A 66 -18.06 7.50 -26.92
C GLN A 66 -18.87 8.67 -26.33
N ASN A 67 -18.58 9.06 -25.09
CA ASN A 67 -19.18 10.24 -24.45
C ASN A 67 -18.08 11.26 -24.13
N ASP A 68 -18.15 12.43 -24.77
CA ASP A 68 -17.12 13.48 -24.67
C ASP A 68 -16.89 13.97 -23.23
N GLU A 69 -17.95 14.09 -22.42
CA GLU A 69 -17.87 14.50 -21.02
C GLU A 69 -17.11 13.45 -20.19
N MET A 70 -17.45 12.19 -20.38
CA MET A 70 -16.79 11.08 -19.68
C MET A 70 -15.35 10.89 -20.16
N ALA A 71 -15.09 11.05 -21.46
CA ALA A 71 -13.74 11.02 -22.04
C ALA A 71 -12.86 12.14 -21.45
N TYR A 72 -13.39 13.37 -21.34
CA TYR A 72 -12.70 14.49 -20.73
C TYR A 72 -12.31 14.21 -19.27
N HIS A 73 -13.23 13.67 -18.47
CA HIS A 73 -12.92 13.31 -17.08
C HIS A 73 -11.88 12.20 -16.97
N LEU A 74 -11.94 11.22 -17.86
CA LEU A 74 -10.98 10.12 -17.89
C LEU A 74 -9.58 10.62 -18.27
N ASP A 75 -9.47 11.50 -19.27
CA ASP A 75 -8.20 12.11 -19.70
C ASP A 75 -7.56 12.94 -18.58
N ARG A 76 -8.39 13.61 -17.76
CA ARG A 76 -7.89 14.34 -16.58
C ARG A 76 -7.48 13.45 -15.41
N MET A 77 -7.99 12.22 -15.33
CA MET A 77 -7.65 11.26 -14.28
C MET A 77 -6.41 10.43 -14.62
N VAL A 78 -6.17 10.21 -15.91
CA VAL A 78 -5.02 9.45 -16.40
C VAL A 78 -3.94 10.43 -16.81
N ALA A 79 -2.88 10.56 -15.99
CA ALA A 79 -1.66 11.18 -16.48
C ALA A 79 -1.17 10.34 -17.68
N HIS A 80 -1.32 10.85 -18.91
CA HIS A 80 -0.77 10.19 -20.08
C HIS A 80 0.75 10.23 -20.00
N ILE A 81 1.34 9.18 -19.42
CA ILE A 81 2.79 9.01 -19.38
C ILE A 81 3.20 8.40 -20.72
N SER A 82 3.55 9.25 -21.68
CA SER A 82 4.27 8.80 -22.87
C SER A 82 5.72 8.50 -22.45
N THR A 83 6.05 7.23 -22.26
CA THR A 83 7.43 6.81 -21.98
C THR A 83 8.26 6.86 -23.25
N LYS A 84 8.51 8.05 -23.77
CA LYS A 84 9.74 8.33 -24.50
C LYS A 84 10.66 9.00 -23.51
N GLY A 85 11.24 8.19 -22.63
CA GLY A 85 12.22 8.67 -21.67
C GLY A 85 13.39 9.25 -22.45
N ASP A 86 13.48 10.57 -22.50
CA ASP A 86 14.69 11.23 -22.96
C ASP A 86 15.76 10.94 -21.91
N GLU A 87 16.72 10.07 -22.23
CA GLU A 87 17.79 9.69 -21.32
C GLU A 87 18.54 10.94 -20.81
N ASN A 88 18.60 11.99 -21.62
CA ASN A 88 19.22 13.26 -21.22
C ASN A 88 18.43 13.94 -20.11
N LEU A 89 17.09 13.94 -20.18
CA LEU A 89 16.25 14.53 -19.14
C LEU A 89 16.37 13.75 -17.82
N ILE A 90 16.49 12.42 -17.88
CA ILE A 90 16.70 11.59 -16.68
C ILE A 90 18.04 11.92 -16.03
N VAL A 91 19.10 12.04 -16.84
CA VAL A 91 20.44 12.42 -16.35
C VAL A 91 20.41 13.82 -15.74
N GLU A 92 19.79 14.79 -16.42
CA GLU A 92 19.66 16.17 -15.93
C GLU A 92 18.90 16.21 -14.60
N LEU A 93 17.77 15.51 -14.48
CA LEU A 93 16.98 15.46 -13.25
C LEU A 93 17.72 14.79 -12.10
N LYS A 94 18.47 13.71 -12.37
CA LYS A 94 19.32 13.05 -11.37
C LYS A 94 20.44 13.96 -10.87
N GLN A 95 21.06 14.73 -11.77
CA GLN A 95 22.08 15.71 -11.41
C GLN A 95 21.48 16.88 -10.62
N LYS A 96 20.34 17.42 -11.07
CA LYS A 96 19.69 18.59 -10.48
C LYS A 96 19.10 18.30 -9.10
N PHE A 97 18.59 17.09 -8.88
CA PHE A 97 17.96 16.66 -7.63
C PHE A 97 18.67 15.47 -7.01
N GLU A 98 20.01 15.45 -7.07
CA GLU A 98 20.86 14.35 -6.58
C GLU A 98 20.46 13.89 -5.17
N SER A 99 20.17 14.84 -4.27
CA SER A 99 19.75 14.56 -2.89
C SER A 99 18.47 13.73 -2.77
N VAL A 100 17.57 13.78 -3.75
CA VAL A 100 16.31 13.02 -3.77
C VAL A 100 16.53 11.59 -4.24
N PHE A 101 17.54 11.38 -5.09
CA PHE A 101 17.85 10.09 -5.70
C PHE A 101 18.98 9.34 -4.98
N GLN A 102 19.41 9.79 -3.80
CA GLN A 102 20.39 9.06 -3.00
C GLN A 102 19.83 7.72 -2.53
N ASP A 103 20.70 6.71 -2.49
CA ASP A 103 20.34 5.40 -1.98
C ASP A 103 20.04 5.45 -0.48
N GLY A 104 18.92 4.84 -0.09
CA GLY A 104 18.53 4.69 1.31
C GLY A 104 17.28 5.49 1.71
N PRO A 105 16.84 5.34 2.96
CA PRO A 105 15.67 6.04 3.46
C PRO A 105 15.99 7.53 3.70
N GLY A 106 15.21 8.42 3.08
CA GLY A 106 15.23 9.85 3.42
C GLY A 106 14.46 10.13 4.72
N THR A 107 14.85 11.18 5.45
CA THR A 107 14.15 11.58 6.70
C THR A 107 13.24 12.78 6.45
N CYS A 108 11.97 12.67 6.86
CA CYS A 108 11.06 13.82 6.83
C CYS A 108 11.44 14.82 7.93
N THR A 109 11.85 16.03 7.53
CA THR A 109 12.23 17.11 8.46
C THR A 109 11.08 18.07 8.75
N LYS A 110 10.00 18.02 7.97
CA LYS A 110 8.89 18.98 8.03
C LYS A 110 7.88 18.66 9.13
N GLU A 111 7.68 17.39 9.43
CA GLU A 111 6.61 16.95 10.33
C GLU A 111 6.98 15.70 11.11
N LYS A 112 6.43 15.57 12.31
CA LYS A 112 6.60 14.41 13.18
C LYS A 112 5.26 13.71 13.35
N ALA A 113 5.24 12.42 13.07
CA ALA A 113 4.08 11.59 13.35
C ALA A 113 3.92 11.40 14.87
N ALA A 114 2.72 11.68 15.39
CA ALA A 114 2.38 11.50 16.80
C ALA A 114 1.27 10.45 16.94
N LEU A 115 1.48 9.45 17.80
CA LEU A 115 0.49 8.42 18.10
C LEU A 115 -0.47 8.92 19.20
N LYS A 116 -1.73 9.16 18.83
CA LYS A 116 -2.79 9.53 19.78
C LYS A 116 -3.44 8.28 20.38
N LEU A 117 -3.17 8.05 21.66
CA LEU A 117 -3.80 6.97 22.41
C LEU A 117 -5.24 7.32 22.82
N LEU A 118 -6.09 6.30 22.94
CA LEU A 118 -7.43 6.42 23.51
C LEU A 118 -7.35 6.84 24.98
N GLN A 119 -8.36 7.57 25.44
CA GLN A 119 -8.44 7.94 26.86
C GLN A 119 -8.52 6.66 27.71
N GLY A 120 -7.64 6.56 28.72
CA GLY A 120 -7.54 5.38 29.58
C GLY A 120 -6.73 4.21 29.00
N ALA A 121 -6.09 4.37 27.84
CA ALA A 121 -5.18 3.36 27.29
C ALA A 121 -4.03 3.05 28.27
N LYS A 122 -3.85 1.77 28.57
CA LYS A 122 -2.81 1.27 29.49
C LYS A 122 -1.63 0.68 28.72
N PRO A 123 -0.39 0.88 29.16
CA PRO A 123 0.77 0.26 28.54
C PRO A 123 0.66 -1.26 28.47
N VAL A 124 1.05 -1.81 27.32
CA VAL A 124 1.12 -3.26 27.09
C VAL A 124 2.56 -3.61 26.73
N TYR A 125 3.19 -4.39 27.60
CA TYR A 125 4.51 -4.96 27.36
C TYR A 125 4.38 -6.40 26.88
N ARG A 126 4.81 -6.69 25.65
CA ARG A 126 4.90 -8.04 25.10
C ARG A 126 6.33 -8.49 24.94
N MET A 127 6.60 -9.71 25.39
CA MET A 127 7.89 -10.39 25.22
C MET A 127 8.12 -10.76 23.75
N LYS A 128 9.39 -10.82 23.34
CA LYS A 128 9.82 -11.27 22.01
C LYS A 128 9.28 -12.66 21.68
N ARG A 129 9.01 -12.91 20.39
CA ARG A 129 8.73 -14.27 19.88
C ARG A 129 10.04 -15.06 19.78
N LEU A 130 9.96 -16.37 20.02
CA LEU A 130 11.08 -17.27 19.73
C LEU A 130 11.33 -17.31 18.22
N LEU A 131 12.59 -17.17 17.84
CA LEU A 131 13.04 -17.26 16.46
C LEU A 131 13.79 -18.57 16.26
N ALA A 132 13.64 -19.18 15.09
CA ALA A 132 14.45 -20.32 14.71
C ALA A 132 15.94 -19.93 14.68
N HIS A 133 16.81 -20.83 15.14
CA HIS A 133 18.24 -20.55 15.26
C HIS A 133 18.87 -20.04 13.95
N ALA A 134 18.51 -20.66 12.81
CA ALA A 134 18.97 -20.27 11.48
C ALA A 134 18.54 -18.85 11.04
N SER A 135 17.54 -18.26 11.68
CA SER A 135 17.04 -16.91 11.35
C SER A 135 17.65 -15.81 12.23
N LEU A 136 18.28 -16.16 13.35
CA LEU A 136 18.77 -15.18 14.33
C LEU A 136 19.76 -14.18 13.72
N GLU A 137 20.81 -14.70 13.07
CA GLU A 137 21.86 -13.87 12.48
C GLU A 137 21.31 -12.93 11.39
N VAL A 138 20.36 -13.43 10.59
CA VAL A 138 19.71 -12.64 9.53
C VAL A 138 18.89 -11.50 10.11
N VAL A 139 18.16 -11.76 11.19
CA VAL A 139 17.32 -10.76 11.87
C VAL A 139 18.18 -9.73 12.60
N GLU A 140 19.22 -10.16 13.29
CA GLU A 140 20.18 -9.28 13.99
C GLU A 140 20.84 -8.30 13.02
N LYS A 141 21.42 -8.80 11.91
CA LYS A 141 22.01 -7.95 10.86
C LYS A 141 21.01 -6.96 10.28
N LYS A 142 19.74 -7.38 10.14
CA LYS A 142 18.69 -6.49 9.63
C LYS A 142 18.39 -5.35 10.61
N ILE A 143 18.35 -5.64 11.91
CA ILE A 143 18.09 -4.64 12.96
C ILE A 143 19.28 -3.70 13.13
N GLU A 144 20.51 -4.21 13.11
CA GLU A 144 21.73 -3.38 13.09
C GLU A 144 21.69 -2.40 11.94
N ARG A 145 21.40 -2.87 10.71
CA ARG A 145 21.24 -1.99 9.55
C ARG A 145 20.19 -0.91 9.76
N LEU A 146 19.05 -1.24 10.40
CA LEU A 146 17.98 -0.28 10.67
C LEU A 146 18.38 0.77 11.71
N VAL A 147 19.24 0.41 12.66
CA VAL A 147 19.87 1.35 13.59
C VAL A 147 20.85 2.25 12.85
N ASP A 148 21.72 1.68 12.02
CA ASP A 148 22.74 2.42 11.27
C ASP A 148 22.13 3.45 10.31
N VAL A 149 21.01 3.10 9.66
CA VAL A 149 20.28 4.03 8.79
C VAL A 149 19.30 4.96 9.53
N GLY A 150 19.29 4.94 10.87
CA GLY A 150 18.50 5.85 11.70
C GLY A 150 16.98 5.61 11.67
N VAL A 151 16.53 4.43 11.24
CA VAL A 151 15.10 4.07 11.21
C VAL A 151 14.61 3.72 12.62
N ILE A 152 15.45 3.06 13.41
CA ILE A 152 15.20 2.74 14.82
C ILE A 152 16.38 3.15 15.69
N GLU A 153 16.15 3.38 16.98
CA GLU A 153 17.22 3.65 17.96
C GLU A 153 17.14 2.67 19.13
N PRO A 154 18.27 2.31 19.77
CA PRO A 154 18.25 1.58 21.03
C PRO A 154 17.59 2.40 22.15
N SER A 155 16.78 1.73 22.96
CA SER A 155 16.13 2.21 24.17
C SER A 155 16.38 1.23 25.32
N THR A 156 16.58 1.77 26.52
CA THR A 156 16.83 1.00 27.73
C THR A 156 15.56 0.80 28.57
N GLN A 157 14.51 1.59 28.34
CA GLN A 157 13.29 1.56 29.15
C GLN A 157 12.06 1.80 28.26
N SER A 158 11.07 0.92 28.35
CA SER A 158 9.76 1.12 27.72
C SER A 158 8.68 0.34 28.44
N GLU A 159 7.55 1.00 28.71
CA GLU A 159 6.33 0.36 29.21
C GLU A 159 5.50 -0.29 28.08
N TRP A 160 5.79 0.08 26.82
CA TRP A 160 5.15 -0.47 25.61
C TRP A 160 6.13 -1.32 24.83
N SER A 161 5.80 -2.57 24.54
CA SER A 161 6.64 -3.45 23.72
C SER A 161 5.78 -4.29 22.80
N ALA A 162 6.14 -4.32 21.51
CA ALA A 162 5.58 -5.23 20.52
C ALA A 162 6.65 -6.27 20.09
N PRO A 163 6.26 -7.54 19.91
CA PRO A 163 7.20 -8.56 19.44
C PRO A 163 7.48 -8.37 17.95
N ILE A 164 8.66 -8.83 17.53
CA ILE A 164 9.04 -8.90 16.12
C ILE A 164 8.43 -10.13 15.44
N VAL A 165 8.01 -9.95 14.20
CA VAL A 165 7.60 -10.98 13.25
C VAL A 165 8.51 -10.92 12.04
N CYS A 166 8.99 -12.09 11.62
CA CYS A 166 9.87 -12.23 10.46
C CYS A 166 9.08 -12.84 9.30
N VAL A 167 9.07 -12.17 8.15
CA VAL A 167 8.35 -12.62 6.95
C VAL A 167 9.34 -12.77 5.80
N ARG A 168 9.35 -13.92 5.13
CA ARG A 168 10.18 -14.13 3.95
C ARG A 168 9.48 -13.53 2.72
N LYS A 169 10.16 -12.67 1.98
CA LYS A 169 9.71 -12.15 0.68
C LYS A 169 9.87 -13.23 -0.39
N VAL A 170 9.19 -13.03 -1.54
CA VAL A 170 9.33 -13.88 -2.74
C VAL A 170 10.78 -13.92 -3.25
N ASN A 171 11.53 -12.81 -3.15
CA ASN A 171 12.95 -12.76 -3.52
C ASN A 171 13.89 -13.45 -2.51
N GLY A 172 13.35 -14.14 -1.50
CA GLY A 172 14.12 -14.88 -0.50
C GLY A 172 14.58 -14.06 0.71
N GLU A 173 14.54 -12.72 0.62
CA GLU A 173 14.95 -11.82 1.72
C GLU A 173 13.99 -11.87 2.92
N MET A 174 14.50 -11.55 4.10
CA MET A 174 13.70 -11.46 5.32
C MET A 174 13.25 -10.00 5.59
N ARG A 175 11.95 -9.82 5.84
CA ARG A 175 11.34 -8.60 6.39
C ARG A 175 11.17 -8.77 7.90
N VAL A 176 11.55 -7.73 8.63
CA VAL A 176 11.36 -7.61 10.08
C VAL A 176 10.23 -6.62 10.30
N CYS A 177 9.15 -7.07 10.94
CA CYS A 177 7.95 -6.28 11.21
C CYS A 177 7.65 -6.30 12.71
N ALA A 178 7.09 -5.22 13.25
CA ALA A 178 6.57 -5.20 14.60
C ALA A 178 5.08 -5.59 14.61
N ASP A 179 4.68 -6.46 15.53
CA ASP A 179 3.30 -6.90 15.65
C ASP A 179 2.50 -6.02 16.63
N PHE A 180 2.08 -4.87 16.12
CA PHE A 180 1.30 -3.89 16.89
C PHE A 180 -0.13 -4.35 17.21
N SER A 181 -0.62 -5.43 16.58
CA SER A 181 -1.95 -5.98 16.88
C SER A 181 -2.06 -6.53 18.31
N THR A 182 -0.92 -6.91 18.91
CA THR A 182 -0.87 -7.56 20.22
C THR A 182 -0.99 -6.62 21.44
N GLY A 183 -1.21 -5.32 21.19
CA GLY A 183 -1.49 -4.35 22.25
C GLY A 183 -1.81 -2.94 21.76
N LEU A 184 -1.04 -2.42 20.80
CA LEU A 184 -1.17 -1.03 20.35
C LEU A 184 -2.41 -0.80 19.47
N GLY A 185 -2.80 -1.77 18.65
CA GLY A 185 -3.91 -1.63 17.69
C GLY A 185 -5.25 -1.26 18.34
N GLY A 186 -5.53 -1.77 19.55
CA GLY A 186 -6.74 -1.44 20.31
C GLY A 186 -6.63 -0.18 21.18
N SER A 187 -5.46 0.46 21.22
CA SER A 187 -5.15 1.58 22.11
C SER A 187 -5.08 2.93 21.39
N THR A 188 -5.33 2.97 20.08
CA THR A 188 -5.18 4.16 19.23
C THR A 188 -6.52 4.55 18.60
N HIS A 189 -6.74 5.85 18.36
CA HIS A 189 -7.89 6.29 17.58
C HIS A 189 -7.70 5.83 16.11
N GLY A 190 -8.74 5.26 15.51
CA GLY A 190 -8.66 4.38 14.32
C GLY A 190 -7.99 4.96 13.06
N ASN A 191 -7.53 4.00 12.24
CA ASN A 191 -7.03 4.06 10.87
C ASN A 191 -6.07 5.21 10.51
N PHE A 192 -4.77 4.89 10.44
CA PHE A 192 -3.76 5.69 9.75
C PHE A 192 -4.13 5.85 8.27
N HIS A 193 -4.89 6.91 7.94
CA HIS A 193 -5.11 7.35 6.58
C HIS A 193 -3.97 8.28 6.17
N VAL A 194 -3.39 8.04 4.99
CA VAL A 194 -2.34 8.90 4.39
C VAL A 194 -2.83 10.35 4.20
N SER A 195 -4.15 10.58 4.23
CA SER A 195 -4.80 11.88 4.06
C SER A 195 -4.89 12.77 5.31
N ASP A 196 -4.47 12.32 6.49
CA ASP A 196 -4.61 13.10 7.73
C ASP A 196 -3.44 14.07 8.01
N PHE A 197 -2.63 14.38 7.00
CA PHE A 197 -1.48 15.29 7.05
C PHE A 197 -1.86 16.79 7.11
N HIS A 198 -3.10 17.13 7.45
CA HIS A 198 -3.49 18.52 7.70
C HIS A 198 -3.98 18.71 9.13
N ALA A 199 -3.24 19.59 9.81
CA ALA A 199 -3.36 20.03 11.20
C ALA A 199 -2.84 19.00 12.20
N PHE A 200 -1.87 19.38 13.02
CA PHE A 200 -2.03 19.42 14.48
C PHE A 200 -0.79 20.06 15.12
N GLY A 201 -1.00 21.23 15.72
CA GLY A 201 0.01 22.02 16.40
C GLY A 201 0.46 21.46 17.75
N ASN A 202 1.55 22.07 18.23
CA ASN A 202 2.28 21.87 19.48
C ASN A 202 1.51 21.20 20.64
N SER A 203 1.92 19.97 20.99
CA SER A 203 1.85 19.50 22.38
C SER A 203 2.97 18.50 22.66
N SER A 204 3.64 18.70 23.79
CA SER A 204 4.94 18.15 24.20
C SER A 204 4.87 16.73 24.80
N THR A 205 4.05 15.84 24.25
CA THR A 205 3.88 14.48 24.80
C THR A 205 3.86 13.41 23.71
N GLY A 206 4.95 13.27 22.96
CA GLY A 206 5.12 12.15 22.03
C GLY A 206 5.50 10.87 22.76
N ARG A 207 4.54 9.95 23.00
CA ARG A 207 4.83 8.61 23.54
C ARG A 207 5.35 7.73 22.41
N ARG A 208 6.52 7.10 22.58
CA ARG A 208 7.16 6.23 21.59
C ARG A 208 6.74 4.78 21.77
N VAL A 209 6.59 4.05 20.66
CA VAL A 209 6.35 2.61 20.67
C VAL A 209 7.65 1.89 20.34
N HIS A 210 7.93 0.83 21.08
CA HIS A 210 9.16 0.09 20.97
C HIS A 210 8.97 -1.35 20.50
N VAL A 211 9.99 -1.87 19.85
CA VAL A 211 10.07 -3.21 19.26
C VAL A 211 11.22 -3.96 19.91
N GLN A 212 11.01 -5.22 20.32
CA GLN A 212 11.98 -5.98 21.12
C GLN A 212 12.66 -7.10 20.32
N GLN A 213 13.99 -7.15 20.39
CA GLN A 213 14.81 -8.33 20.07
C GLN A 213 15.88 -8.50 21.14
N GLU A 214 16.11 -9.72 21.63
CA GLU A 214 17.15 -10.01 22.60
C GLU A 214 17.92 -11.26 22.17
N HIS A 215 19.16 -11.07 21.73
CA HIS A 215 20.25 -11.96 22.07
C HIS A 215 21.54 -11.13 22.26
N ARG A 216 22.37 -11.54 23.22
CA ARG A 216 23.64 -10.95 23.69
C ARG A 216 23.63 -9.61 24.45
N LYS A 217 22.69 -8.67 24.25
CA LYS A 217 22.49 -7.49 25.14
C LYS A 217 21.01 -7.08 25.13
N CYS A 218 20.37 -6.91 26.29
CA CYS A 218 18.98 -6.44 26.39
C CYS A 218 18.82 -5.09 25.69
N ARG A 219 18.22 -5.05 24.50
CA ARG A 219 17.97 -3.82 23.74
C ARG A 219 16.52 -3.79 23.26
N VAL A 220 15.76 -2.85 23.79
CA VAL A 220 14.46 -2.45 23.27
C VAL A 220 14.73 -1.40 22.20
N PHE A 221 14.03 -1.36 21.07
CA PHE A 221 14.29 -0.36 20.02
C PHE A 221 13.10 0.57 19.85
N SER A 222 13.31 1.89 19.81
CA SER A 222 12.25 2.85 19.50
C SER A 222 12.13 3.05 17.99
N LEU A 223 10.90 3.19 17.48
CA LEU A 223 10.69 3.74 16.14
C LEU A 223 10.86 5.25 16.20
N VAL A 224 11.96 5.75 15.66
CA VAL A 224 12.27 7.19 15.67
C VAL A 224 11.63 7.91 14.50
N THR A 225 11.30 7.21 13.43
CA THR A 225 10.76 7.84 12.23
C THR A 225 9.76 6.91 11.54
N ILE A 226 8.49 7.32 11.47
CA ILE A 226 7.53 6.72 10.53
C ILE A 226 7.91 7.26 9.15
N ILE A 227 8.83 6.57 8.48
CA ILE A 227 8.92 6.64 7.02
C ILE A 227 7.95 5.58 6.52
N ALA A 228 6.95 6.00 5.77
CA ALA A 228 6.05 5.11 5.07
C ALA A 228 6.87 4.22 4.12
N LEU A 229 7.23 3.03 4.58
CA LEU A 229 7.65 1.91 3.74
C LEU A 229 6.43 0.99 3.61
N CYS A 230 5.47 1.44 2.82
CA CYS A 230 4.50 0.57 2.17
C CYS A 230 4.97 0.32 0.74
#